data_AF-A0A971RN62-F1
#
_entry.id   AF-A0A971RN62-F1
#
_cell.length_a   1.000
_cell.length_b   1.000
_cell.length_c   1.000
_cell.angle_alpha   90.00
_cell.angle_beta   90.00
_cell.angle_gamma   90.00
#
_symmetry.space_group_name_H-M   'P 1'
#
loop_
_entity.id
_entity.type
_entity.pdbx_description
1 polymer ?
#
loop_
_entity_poly.entity_id
_entity_poly.type
_entity_poly.pdbx_seq_one_letter_code
_entity_poly.pdbx_strand_id
1 'polypeptide(L)' 'MEVVVLTGMSGAGKSMALNYLEDMGYFCIDNLPPQLLPELIKAYAHQRVNGQVADEPQR' A
#
# COMPACT_ATOMS: atom_id res chain seq x y z
N MET A 1 -5.67 0.04 -10.06
CA MET A 1 -4.84 -0.15 -8.87
C MET A 1 -3.73 0.87 -8.97
N GLU A 2 -3.61 1.74 -7.98
CA GLU A 2 -2.53 2.72 -7.89
C GLU A 2 -1.50 2.20 -6.86
N VAL A 3 -0.22 2.38 -7.15
CA VAL A 3 0.88 1.97 -6.25
C VAL A 3 1.79 3.17 -6.05
N VAL A 4 1.95 3.55 -4.79
CA VAL A 4 2.82 4.67 -4.39
C VAL A 4 4.04 4.09 -3.69
N VAL A 5 5.24 4.45 -4.17
CA VAL A 5 6.51 4.08 -3.53
C VAL A 5 7.04 5.29 -2.78
N LEU A 6 7.01 5.20 -1.45
CA LEU A 6 7.57 6.24 -0.59
C LEU A 6 9.04 5.96 -0.30
N THR A 7 9.90 6.94 -0.59
CA THR A 7 11.35 6.84 -0.38
C THR A 7 11.93 8.16 0.14
N GLY A 8 13.17 8.12 0.65
CA GLY A 8 13.86 9.28 1.22
C GLY A 8 14.89 8.88 2.27
N MET A 9 15.79 9.79 2.60
CA MET A 9 16.81 9.59 3.64
C MET A 9 16.19 9.40 5.04
N SER A 10 16.96 8.86 5.98
CA SER A 10 16.54 8.82 7.38
C SER A 10 16.24 10.24 7.89
N GLY A 11 15.13 10.42 8.60
CA GLY A 11 14.67 11.73 9.06
C GLY A 11 13.92 12.60 8.02
N ALA A 12 13.80 12.17 6.76
CA ALA A 12 13.10 12.93 5.71
C ALA A 12 11.55 12.98 5.87
N GLY A 13 11.01 12.50 6.98
CA GLY A 13 9.57 12.54 7.26
C GLY A 13 8.74 11.39 6.66
N LYS A 14 9.36 10.29 6.21
CA LYS A 14 8.64 9.14 5.63
C LYS A 14 7.51 8.61 6.53
N SER A 15 7.75 8.48 7.83
CA SER A 15 6.72 8.02 8.78
C SER A 15 5.52 8.97 8.84
N MET A 16 5.74 10.29 8.78
CA MET A 16 4.63 11.26 8.71
C MET A 16 3.88 11.16 7.38
N ALA A 17 4.59 10.97 6.27
CA ALA A 17 3.97 10.79 4.96
C ALA A 17 3.15 9.48 4.88
N LEU A 18 3.61 8.39 5.51
CA LEU A 18 2.83 7.15 5.63
C LEU A 18 1.53 7.39 6.38
N ASN A 19 1.57 8.02 7.57
CA ASN A 19 0.37 8.33 8.33
C ASN A 19 -0.65 9.15 7.52
N TYR A 20 -0.17 10.15 6.77
CA TYR A 20 -1.04 10.96 5.93
C TYR A 20 -1.64 10.18 4.76
N LEU A 21 -0.89 9.24 4.17
CA LEU A 21 -1.40 8.34 3.15
C LEU A 21 -2.46 7.39 3.72
N GLU A 22 -2.25 6.86 4.93
CA GLU A 22 -3.25 6.05 5.64
C GLU A 22 -4.53 6.84 5.90
N ASP A 23 -4.43 8.09 6.37
CA ASP A 23 -5.59 8.99 6.56
C ASP A 23 -6.35 9.26 5.24
N MET A 24 -5.65 9.20 4.10
CA MET A 24 -6.23 9.34 2.76
C MET A 24 -6.84 8.03 2.23
N GLY A 25 -6.80 6.93 2.99
CA GLY A 25 -7.34 5.63 2.61
C GLY A 25 -6.36 4.74 1.86
N TYR A 26 -5.06 5.04 1.84
CA TYR A 26 -4.07 4.13 1.28
C TYR A 26 -3.70 3.02 2.26
N PHE A 27 -3.58 1.80 1.75
CA PHE A 27 -2.95 0.70 2.48
C PHE A 27 -1.42 0.83 2.41
N CYS A 28 -0.82 1.20 3.53
CA CYS A 28 0.62 1.42 3.63
C CYS A 28 1.34 0.19 4.20
N ILE A 29 2.49 -0.15 3.61
CA ILE A 29 3.38 -1.21 4.11
C ILE A 29 4.77 -0.62 4.26
N ASP A 30 5.28 -0.56 5.49
CA ASP A 30 6.65 -0.15 5.76
C ASP A 30 7.59 -1.36 5.78
N ASN A 31 8.88 -1.12 5.48
CA ASN A 31 9.96 -2.09 5.56
C ASN A 31 9.73 -3.40 4.76
N LEU A 32 8.99 -3.31 3.64
CA LEU A 32 8.74 -4.45 2.76
C LEU A 32 10.02 -4.83 1.97
N PRO A 33 10.49 -6.09 2.04
CA PRO A 33 11.54 -6.56 1.17
C PRO A 33 11.17 -6.41 -0.32
N PRO A 34 12.00 -5.76 -1.16
CA PRO A 34 11.66 -5.47 -2.57
C PRO A 34 11.31 -6.71 -3.40
N GLN A 35 11.84 -7.88 -3.02
CA GLN A 35 11.59 -9.15 -3.72
C GLN A 35 10.12 -9.60 -3.61
N LEU A 36 9.39 -9.16 -2.58
CA LEU A 36 7.99 -9.51 -2.37
C LEU A 36 7.02 -8.59 -3.12
N LEU A 37 7.49 -7.43 -3.59
CA LEU A 37 6.66 -6.44 -4.28
C LEU A 37 5.93 -7.00 -5.52
N PRO A 38 6.55 -7.80 -6.41
CA PRO A 38 5.86 -8.33 -7.58
C PRO A 38 4.71 -9.28 -7.23
N GLU A 39 4.87 -10.11 -6.19
CA GLU A 39 3.82 -11.04 -5.74
C GLU A 39 2.67 -10.31 -5.09
N LEU A 40 2.98 -9.31 -4.25
CA LEU A 40 2.00 -8.43 -3.64
C LEU A 40 1.15 -7.74 -4.72
N ILE A 41 1.79 -7.06 -5.68
CA ILE A 41 1.06 -6.35 -6.75
C ILE A 41 0.18 -7.32 -7.55
N LYS A 42 0.67 -8.52 -7.87
CA LYS A 42 -0.14 -9.54 -8.54
C LYS A 42 -1.37 -9.92 -7.72
N ALA A 43 -1.23 -10.17 -6.43
CA ALA A 43 -2.34 -10.57 -5.56
C ALA A 43 -3.47 -9.52 -5.58
N TYR A 44 -3.14 -8.23 -5.46
CA TYR A 44 -4.12 -7.14 -5.50
C TYR A 44 -4.64 -6.82 -6.91
N ALA A 45 -3.84 -7.05 -7.95
CA ALA A 45 -4.29 -6.92 -9.34
C ALA A 45 -5.33 -7.99 -9.70
N HIS A 46 -5.15 -9.23 -9.20
CA HIS A 46 -6.05 -10.35 -9.47
C HIS A 46 -7.36 -10.33 -8.68
N GLN A 47 -7.44 -9.59 -7.56
CA GLN A 47 -8.68 -9.44 -6.77
C GLN A 47 -9.85 -8.84 -7.56
N ARG A 48 -9.62 -8.20 -8.72
CA ARG A 48 -10.71 -7.66 -9.55
C ARG A 48 -11.44 -8.72 -10.39
N VAL A 49 -10.93 -9.95 -10.49
CA VAL A 49 -11.49 -10.98 -11.40
C VAL A 49 -12.48 -11.93 -10.71
N ASN A 50 -12.39 -12.10 -9.40
CA ASN A 50 -13.33 -12.94 -8.64
C ASN A 50 -14.20 -12.05 -7.77
N GLY A 51 -15.37 -11.67 -8.29
CA GLY A 51 -16.32 -10.75 -7.65
C GLY A 51 -16.80 -11.19 -6.27
N GLN A 52 -15.99 -10.94 -5.24
CA GLN A 52 -16.38 -10.94 -3.84
C GLN A 52 -15.88 -9.66 -3.19
N VAL A 53 -16.87 -8.87 -2.82
CA VAL A 53 -16.82 -7.65 -2.01
C VAL A 53 -15.90 -7.86 -0.80
N ALA A 54 -14.78 -7.12 -0.77
CA ALA A 54 -14.00 -6.87 0.44
C ALA A 54 -13.19 -5.58 0.23
N ASP A 55 -13.90 -4.48 -0.02
CA ASP A 55 -13.34 -3.13 0.12
C ASP A 55 -14.34 -2.33 0.96
N GLU A 56 -14.46 -2.73 2.22
CA GLU A 56 -15.06 -1.91 3.27
C GLU A 56 -13.89 -1.30 4.05
N PRO A 57 -13.53 -0.02 3.83
CA PRO A 57 -12.55 0.63 4.66
C PRO A 57 -13.18 0.82 6.04
N GLN A 58 -12.45 0.36 7.06
CA GLN A 58 -12.84 0.46 8.47
C GLN A 58 -13.16 1.92 8.83
N ARG A 59 -14.28 2.11 9.55
CA ARG A 59 -14.68 3.38 10.17
C ARG A 59 -13.59 3.97 11.04
#